data_AF-A0A8J5EPJ6-F1
#
_entry.id   AF-A0A8J5EPJ6-F1
#
_cell.length_a   1.000
_cell.length_b   1.000
_cell.length_c   1.000
_cell.angle_alpha   90.00
_cell.angle_beta   90.00
_cell.angle_gamma   90.00
#
_symmetry.space_group_name_H-M   'P 1'
#
loop_
_entity.id
_entity.type
_entity.pdbx_description
1 polymer ?
#
loop_
_entity_poly.entity_id
_entity_poly.type
_entity_poly.pdbx_seq_one_letter_code
_entity_poly.pdbx_strand_id
1 'polypeptide(L)'
;MDSNMKEATQKTVKLPMAKKTLEVILQYLYGERLNLTFGDAARLIVFAQMYDLPELLELATAFTVYLWRKSFEAQNDDVREYASKRIEELRPEVEDFDAKIEHLDKTELIAFFSDVSYTMSKRRKTG
;
A
#
# COMPACT_ATOMS: atom_id res chain seq x y z
N MET A 1 -25.58 -18.82 10.06
CA MET A 1 -24.57 -18.06 10.84
C MET A 1 -25.11 -16.66 10.96
N ASP A 2 -25.89 -16.40 11.99
CA ASP A 2 -26.46 -15.07 12.23
C ASP A 2 -25.35 -14.15 12.71
N SER A 3 -25.02 -13.15 11.90
CA SER A 3 -24.13 -12.08 12.30
C SER A 3 -24.83 -11.25 13.37
N ASN A 4 -24.44 -11.46 14.64
CA ASN A 4 -24.81 -10.61 15.78
C ASN A 4 -24.26 -9.16 15.67
N MET A 5 -23.93 -8.72 14.46
CA MET A 5 -23.44 -7.38 14.15
C MET A 5 -24.65 -6.47 13.96
N LYS A 6 -24.70 -5.36 14.70
CA LYS A 6 -25.78 -4.36 14.57
C LYS A 6 -25.94 -3.90 13.13
N GLU A 7 -24.82 -3.83 12.41
CA GLU A 7 -24.70 -3.47 11.00
C GLU A 7 -25.47 -4.43 10.08
N ALA A 8 -25.48 -5.73 10.38
CA ALA A 8 -26.19 -6.74 9.61
C ALA A 8 -27.71 -6.60 9.75
N THR A 9 -28.18 -6.23 10.95
CA THR A 9 -29.61 -5.99 11.21
C THR A 9 -30.07 -4.64 10.67
N GLN A 10 -29.22 -3.60 10.78
CA GLN A 10 -29.55 -2.22 10.37
C GLN A 10 -29.29 -1.94 8.88
N LYS A 11 -28.68 -2.88 8.15
CA LYS A 11 -28.27 -2.74 6.74
C LYS A 11 -27.51 -1.45 6.45
N THR A 12 -26.81 -0.92 7.45
CA THR A 12 -26.12 0.37 7.39
C THR A 12 -24.77 0.21 8.07
N VAL A 13 -23.70 0.62 7.39
CA VAL A 13 -22.33 0.57 7.90
C VAL A 13 -21.75 1.98 7.87
N LYS A 14 -21.22 2.46 8.99
CA LYS A 14 -20.52 3.73 9.06
C LYS A 14 -19.02 3.48 8.94
N LEU A 15 -18.44 3.89 7.82
CA LEU A 15 -17.02 3.74 7.56
C LEU A 15 -16.27 5.03 7.94
N PRO A 16 -15.14 4.97 8.68
CA PRO A 16 -14.37 6.13 9.08
C PRO A 16 -13.47 6.64 7.94
N MET A 17 -14.05 6.90 6.77
CA MET A 17 -13.30 7.29 5.58
C MET A 17 -13.99 8.39 4.77
N ALA A 18 -13.19 9.10 3.98
CA ALA A 18 -13.70 10.10 3.06
C ALA A 18 -14.51 9.43 1.95
N LYS A 19 -15.63 10.06 1.56
CA LYS A 19 -16.54 9.56 0.52
C LYS A 19 -15.82 9.19 -0.78
N LYS A 20 -14.86 10.01 -1.21
CA LYS A 20 -14.05 9.76 -2.42
C LYS A 20 -13.28 8.45 -2.36
N THR A 21 -12.75 8.09 -1.19
CA THR A 21 -12.01 6.83 -1.02
C THR A 21 -12.95 5.62 -1.02
N LEU A 22 -14.13 5.77 -0.44
CA LEU A 22 -15.17 4.75 -0.51
C LEU A 22 -15.64 4.51 -1.95
N GLU A 23 -15.81 5.58 -2.74
CA GLU A 23 -16.18 5.49 -4.15
C GLU A 23 -15.15 4.69 -4.96
N VAL A 24 -13.85 4.91 -4.70
CA VAL A 24 -12.78 4.16 -5.34
C VAL A 24 -12.80 2.66 -4.95
N ILE A 25 -13.03 2.34 -3.68
CA ILE A 25 -13.14 0.94 -3.23
C ILE A 25 -14.35 0.27 -3.87
N LEU A 26 -15.49 0.97 -3.96
CA LEU A 26 -16.67 0.45 -4.64
C LEU A 26 -16.42 0.23 -6.13
N GLN A 27 -15.80 1.19 -6.82
CA GLN A 27 -15.38 1.03 -8.21
C GLN A 27 -14.51 -0.21 -8.39
N TYR A 28 -13.57 -0.45 -7.48
CA TYR A 28 -12.75 -1.65 -7.49
C TYR A 28 -13.59 -2.93 -7.38
N LEU A 29 -14.47 -3.00 -6.36
CA LEU A 29 -15.34 -4.15 -6.12
C LEU A 29 -16.32 -4.43 -7.27
N TYR A 30 -16.74 -3.40 -8.00
CA TYR A 30 -17.59 -3.51 -9.18
C TYR A 30 -16.81 -3.74 -10.49
N GLY A 31 -15.48 -3.87 -10.43
CA GLY A 31 -14.63 -4.11 -11.60
C GLY A 31 -14.49 -2.91 -12.53
N GLU A 32 -14.77 -1.70 -12.04
CA GLU A 32 -14.66 -0.46 -12.79
C GLU A 32 -13.20 0.01 -12.87
N ARG A 33 -12.87 0.80 -13.90
CA ARG A 33 -11.54 1.40 -14.03
C ARG A 33 -11.32 2.42 -12.91
N LEU A 34 -10.32 2.17 -12.08
CA LEU A 34 -9.94 3.07 -11.01
C LEU A 34 -9.27 4.32 -11.57
N ASN A 35 -9.86 5.48 -11.27
CA ASN A 35 -9.28 6.78 -11.60
C ASN A 35 -8.70 7.40 -10.33
N LEU A 36 -7.48 6.99 -9.99
CA LEU A 36 -6.84 7.31 -8.71
C LEU A 36 -6.01 8.60 -8.80
N THR A 37 -6.23 9.53 -7.88
CA THR A 37 -5.21 10.54 -7.58
C THR A 37 -4.13 9.94 -6.67
N PHE A 38 -2.95 10.57 -6.62
CA PHE A 38 -1.87 10.16 -5.72
C PHE A 38 -2.34 10.07 -4.25
N GLY A 39 -3.15 11.03 -3.80
CA GLY A 39 -3.71 11.05 -2.45
C GLY A 39 -4.79 10.00 -2.19
N ASP A 40 -5.41 9.45 -3.24
CA ASP A 40 -6.36 8.34 -3.12
C ASP A 40 -5.63 6.99 -3.07
N ALA A 41 -4.56 6.82 -3.86
CA ALA A 41 -3.70 5.64 -3.83
C ALA A 41 -2.99 5.46 -2.46
N ALA A 42 -2.48 6.55 -1.87
CA ALA A 42 -1.90 6.54 -0.53
C ALA A 42 -2.91 6.11 0.56
N ARG A 43 -4.19 6.47 0.41
CA ARG A 43 -5.25 6.04 1.33
C ARG A 43 -5.63 4.58 1.08
N LEU A 44 -5.67 4.16 -0.17
CA LEU A 44 -5.95 2.78 -0.56
C LEU A 44 -5.03 1.79 0.15
N ILE A 45 -3.75 2.15 0.26
CA ILE A 45 -2.72 1.39 0.98
C ILE A 45 -3.08 1.17 2.47
N VAL A 46 -3.67 2.16 3.14
CA VAL A 46 -4.10 2.04 4.55
C VAL A 46 -5.35 1.17 4.69
N PHE A 47 -6.23 1.19 3.68
CA PHE A 47 -7.48 0.44 3.70
C PHE A 47 -7.33 -1.03 3.34
N ALA A 48 -6.43 -1.35 2.40
CA ALA A 48 -6.13 -2.73 2.03
C ALA A 48 -5.76 -3.58 3.26
N GLN A 49 -4.91 -3.03 4.14
CA GLN A 49 -4.49 -3.69 5.37
C GLN A 49 -5.61 -3.73 6.43
N MET A 50 -6.44 -2.69 6.52
CA MET A 50 -7.47 -2.60 7.56
C MET A 50 -8.66 -3.55 7.34
N TYR A 51 -8.96 -3.85 6.07
CA TYR A 51 -10.11 -4.66 5.67
C TYR A 51 -9.73 -6.01 5.06
N ASP A 52 -8.44 -6.38 5.13
CA ASP A 52 -7.92 -7.67 4.66
C ASP A 52 -8.30 -7.95 3.19
N LEU A 53 -8.04 -6.97 2.32
CA LEU A 53 -8.35 -7.02 0.89
C LEU A 53 -7.06 -7.31 0.11
N PRO A 54 -6.72 -8.58 -0.17
CA PRO A 54 -5.43 -8.99 -0.72
C PRO A 54 -5.16 -8.37 -2.09
N GLU A 55 -6.16 -8.23 -2.95
CA GLU A 55 -5.97 -7.65 -4.28
C GLU A 55 -5.76 -6.13 -4.23
N LEU A 56 -6.28 -5.46 -3.19
CA LEU A 56 -6.03 -4.04 -2.94
C LEU A 56 -4.62 -3.85 -2.36
N LEU A 57 -4.12 -4.83 -1.61
CA LEU A 57 -2.77 -4.88 -1.07
C LEU A 57 -1.72 -5.05 -2.18
N GLU A 58 -2.03 -5.86 -3.19
CA GLU A 58 -1.23 -6.00 -4.42
C GLU A 58 -1.06 -4.66 -5.14
N LEU A 59 -2.16 -3.93 -5.32
CA LEU A 59 -2.16 -2.61 -5.96
C LEU A 59 -1.38 -1.58 -5.12
N ALA A 60 -1.62 -1.58 -3.82
CA ALA A 60 -0.94 -0.74 -2.83
C ALA A 60 0.59 -0.95 -2.85
N THR A 61 1.03 -2.20 -2.92
CA THR A 61 2.44 -2.56 -2.99
C THR A 61 3.07 -2.10 -4.29
N ALA A 62 2.42 -2.38 -5.44
CA ALA A 62 2.91 -1.94 -6.74
C ALA A 62 3.04 -0.40 -6.81
N PHE A 63 2.07 0.33 -6.25
CA PHE A 63 2.14 1.78 -6.16
C PHE A 63 3.27 2.27 -5.26
N THR A 64 3.52 1.59 -4.13
CA THR A 64 4.57 1.99 -3.19
C THR A 64 5.97 1.75 -3.78
N VAL A 65 6.17 0.64 -4.51
CA VAL A 65 7.41 0.38 -5.27
C VAL A 65 7.60 1.42 -6.37
N TYR A 66 6.54 1.76 -7.11
CA TYR A 66 6.59 2.82 -8.12
C TYR A 66 6.96 4.18 -7.51
N LEU A 67 6.36 4.53 -6.36
CA LEU A 67 6.68 5.76 -5.64
C LEU A 67 8.13 5.79 -5.19
N TRP A 68 8.65 4.68 -4.63
CA TRP A 68 10.06 4.55 -4.29
C TRP A 68 10.94 4.82 -5.52
N ARG A 69 10.65 4.18 -6.66
CA ARG A 69 11.42 4.37 -7.90
C ARG A 69 11.42 5.82 -8.36
N LYS A 70 10.26 6.48 -8.37
CA LYS A 70 10.16 7.90 -8.74
C LYS A 70 10.88 8.83 -7.78
N SER A 71 10.88 8.51 -6.49
CA SER A 71 11.68 9.27 -5.51
C SER A 71 13.18 9.05 -5.69
N PHE A 72 13.61 7.86 -6.11
CA PHE A 72 15.01 7.57 -6.45
C PHE A 72 15.47 8.36 -7.68
N GLU A 73 14.69 8.34 -8.77
CA GLU A 73 14.95 9.13 -9.98
C GLU A 73 15.03 10.64 -9.68
N ALA A 74 14.14 11.14 -8.82
CA ALA A 74 14.07 12.55 -8.44
C ALA A 74 15.04 12.97 -7.32
N GLN A 75 15.84 12.04 -6.77
CA GLN A 75 16.70 12.26 -5.60
C GLN A 75 15.95 12.87 -4.40
N ASN A 76 14.69 12.47 -4.22
CA ASN A 76 13.87 12.91 -3.10
C ASN A 76 13.98 11.91 -1.94
N ASP A 77 14.95 12.14 -1.06
CA ASP A 77 15.26 11.23 0.04
C ASP A 77 14.10 11.09 1.05
N ASP A 78 13.32 12.14 1.30
CA ASP A 78 12.19 12.11 2.24
C ASP A 78 11.08 11.16 1.77
N VAL A 79 10.70 11.27 0.49
CA VAL A 79 9.71 10.37 -0.11
C VAL A 79 10.28 8.96 -0.25
N ARG A 80 11.58 8.83 -0.51
CA ARG A 80 12.27 7.54 -0.58
C ARG A 80 12.23 6.82 0.76
N GLU A 81 12.57 7.50 1.86
CA GLU A 81 12.47 6.94 3.22
C GLU A 81 11.03 6.54 3.58
N TYR A 82 10.04 7.37 3.21
CA TYR A 82 8.63 7.05 3.42
C TYR A 82 8.22 5.77 2.68
N ALA A 83 8.53 5.69 1.38
CA ALA A 83 8.19 4.54 0.56
C ALA A 83 8.89 3.26 1.05
N SER A 84 10.18 3.34 1.42
CA SER A 84 10.93 2.20 1.95
C SER A 84 10.40 1.69 3.27
N LYS A 85 9.94 2.56 4.18
CA LYS A 85 9.26 2.12 5.41
C LYS A 85 7.97 1.38 5.07
N ARG A 86 7.18 1.93 4.15
CA ARG A 86 5.90 1.32 3.80
C ARG A 86 6.04 -0.02 3.08
N ILE A 87 7.07 -0.15 2.24
CA ILE A 87 7.45 -1.43 1.62
C ILE A 87 7.83 -2.47 2.68
N GLU A 88 8.57 -2.09 3.72
CA GLU A 88 8.93 -3.01 4.82
C GLU A 88 7.70 -3.56 5.52
N GLU A 89 6.69 -2.73 5.74
CA GLU A 89 5.42 -3.12 6.37
C GLU A 89 4.57 -4.02 5.46
N LEU A 90 4.56 -3.76 4.14
CA LEU A 90 3.73 -4.49 3.18
C LEU A 90 4.36 -5.82 2.75
N ARG A 91 5.69 -5.91 2.72
CA ARG A 91 6.43 -7.07 2.18
C ARG A 91 6.01 -8.43 2.78
N PRO A 92 5.79 -8.58 4.10
CA PRO A 92 5.38 -9.87 4.68
C PRO A 92 3.97 -10.32 4.28
N GLU A 93 3.13 -9.38 3.84
CA GLU A 93 1.71 -9.60 3.54
C GLU A 93 1.48 -9.92 2.04
N VAL A 94 2.52 -9.87 1.20
CA VAL A 94 2.44 -10.03 -0.26
C VAL A 94 3.08 -11.34 -0.69
N GLU A 95 2.31 -12.19 -1.38
CA GLU A 95 2.72 -13.57 -1.71
C GLU A 95 3.82 -13.64 -2.78
N ASP A 96 3.84 -12.69 -3.73
CA ASP A 96 4.86 -12.59 -4.80
C ASP A 96 5.44 -11.17 -4.89
N PHE A 97 6.16 -10.79 -3.84
CA PHE A 97 6.79 -9.47 -3.76
C PHE A 97 7.90 -9.30 -4.82
N ASP A 98 8.59 -10.39 -5.18
CA ASP A 98 9.73 -10.34 -6.10
C ASP A 98 9.27 -9.94 -7.52
N ALA A 99 8.10 -10.39 -7.97
CA ALA A 99 7.49 -9.93 -9.21
C ALA A 99 7.20 -8.42 -9.22
N LYS A 100 7.08 -7.77 -8.05
CA LYS A 100 6.87 -6.31 -7.97
C LYS A 100 8.13 -5.51 -8.20
N ILE A 101 9.30 -6.11 -8.04
CA ILE A 101 10.59 -5.42 -8.16
C ILE A 101 11.44 -5.93 -9.34
N GLU A 102 10.99 -6.96 -10.06
CA GLU A 102 11.72 -7.55 -11.20
C GLU A 102 12.07 -6.54 -12.31
N HIS A 103 11.29 -5.47 -12.42
CA HIS A 103 11.42 -4.45 -13.46
C HIS A 103 12.47 -3.38 -13.10
N LEU A 104 13.05 -3.43 -11.89
CA LEU A 104 14.12 -2.54 -11.45
C LEU A 104 15.45 -3.01 -12.02
N ASP A 105 16.28 -2.06 -12.46
CA ASP A 105 17.64 -2.38 -12.91
C ASP A 105 18.57 -2.73 -11.73
N LYS A 106 19.79 -3.18 -12.03
CA LYS A 106 20.76 -3.61 -11.01
C LYS A 106 21.09 -2.50 -10.00
N THR A 107 21.21 -1.25 -10.46
CA THR A 107 21.52 -0.11 -9.60
C THR A 107 20.33 0.23 -8.72
N GLU A 108 19.13 0.25 -9.32
CA GLU A 108 17.87 0.45 -8.60
C GLU A 108 17.67 -0.64 -7.55
N LEU A 109 17.89 -1.92 -7.87
CA LEU A 109 17.77 -3.03 -6.92
C LEU A 109 18.74 -2.90 -5.74
N ILE A 110 20.00 -2.54 -6.00
CA ILE A 110 20.98 -2.34 -4.91
C ILE A 110 20.54 -1.20 -3.99
N ALA A 111 20.11 -0.07 -4.55
CA ALA A 111 19.61 1.06 -3.78
C ALA A 111 18.36 0.69 -2.98
N PHE A 112 17.41 -0.01 -3.63
CA PHE A 112 16.17 -0.49 -3.04
C PHE A 112 16.42 -1.34 -1.80
N PHE A 113 17.24 -2.39 -1.94
CA PHE A 113 17.55 -3.27 -0.82
C PHE A 113 18.33 -2.54 0.28
N SER A 114 19.18 -1.58 -0.08
CA SER A 114 19.91 -0.76 0.90
C SER A 114 18.96 0.10 1.72
N ASP A 115 18.02 0.79 1.07
CA ASP A 115 17.05 1.67 1.74
C ASP A 115 16.10 0.86 2.65
N VAL A 116 15.54 -0.24 2.13
CA VAL A 116 14.63 -1.11 2.90
C VAL A 116 15.37 -1.80 4.06
N SER A 117 16.63 -2.21 3.88
CA SER A 117 17.43 -2.78 4.98
C SER A 117 17.79 -1.72 6.04
N TYR A 118 18.05 -0.49 5.59
CA TYR A 118 18.35 0.62 6.50
C TYR A 118 17.15 0.94 7.40
N THR A 119 15.93 0.99 6.85
CA THR A 119 14.72 1.22 7.64
C THR A 119 14.48 0.10 8.66
N MET A 120 14.71 -1.17 8.30
CA MET A 120 14.64 -2.32 9.22
C MET A 120 15.63 -2.17 10.40
N SER A 121 16.86 -1.73 10.12
CA SER A 121 17.90 -1.55 11.14
C SER A 121 17.59 -0.41 12.12
N LYS A 122 16.96 0.66 11.62
CA LYS A 122 16.56 1.84 12.40
C LYS A 122 15.45 1.49 13.39
N ARG A 123 14.45 0.71 12.95
CA ARG A 123 13.34 0.23 13.78
C ARG A 123 13.83 -0.57 15.01
N ARG A 124 14.86 -1.41 14.84
CA ARG A 124 15.46 -2.21 15.94
C ARG A 124 16.22 -1.40 16.99
N LYS A 125 16.57 -0.14 16.73
CA LYS A 125 17.28 0.72 17.69
C LYS A 125 16.35 1.60 18.53
N THR A 126 15.09 1.71 18.13
CA THR A 126 14.09 2.59 18.75
C THR A 126 12.96 1.84 19.48
N GLY A 127 12.97 0.50 19.45
CA GLY A 127 12.09 -0.35 20.23
C GLY A 127 12.85 -1.07 21.33
#